data_AF-A0A561SE46-F1
#
_entry.id   AF-A0A561SE46-F1
#
_cell.length_a   1.000
_cell.length_b   1.000
_cell.length_c   1.000
_cell.angle_alpha   90.00
_cell.angle_beta   90.00
_cell.angle_gamma   90.00
#
_symmetry.space_group_name_H-M   'P 1'
#
loop_
_entity.id
_entity.type
_entity.pdbx_description
1 polymer ?
#
loop_
_entity_poly.entity_id
_entity_poly.type
_entity_poly.pdbx_seq_one_letter_code
_entity_poly.pdbx_strand_id
1 'polypeptide(L)'
;MATAEGTTTAALREGAHGRPVVRVQLALVHEGYGAWLGPAGADGEFGPRTAWAVRAFQRDRGTAVDGLVGPVTLARLGLGLDLDR
;
A
#
# COMPACT_ATOMS: atom_id res chain seq x y z
N MET A 1 -27.06 13.28 0.53
CA MET A 1 -25.85 14.13 0.47
C MET A 1 -24.86 13.62 1.49
N ALA A 2 -23.85 12.86 1.05
CA ALA A 2 -22.79 12.35 1.92
C ALA A 2 -21.49 13.05 1.55
N THR A 3 -21.12 14.05 2.34
CA THR A 3 -19.83 14.73 2.29
C THR A 3 -18.80 13.83 2.98
N ALA A 4 -17.98 13.12 2.21
CA ALA A 4 -16.69 12.64 2.70
C ALA A 4 -15.65 13.68 2.25
N GLU A 5 -15.45 14.68 3.10
CA GLU A 5 -14.35 15.63 2.98
C GLU A 5 -13.03 14.86 3.08
N GLY A 6 -12.09 15.24 2.22
CA GLY A 6 -10.85 14.52 2.03
C GLY A 6 -9.93 14.48 3.25
N THR A 7 -8.90 13.66 3.07
CA THR A 7 -7.64 13.69 3.82
C THR A 7 -7.70 13.04 5.20
N THR A 8 -7.47 11.74 5.24
CA THR A 8 -6.71 11.17 6.35
C THR A 8 -5.73 10.18 5.77
N THR A 9 -4.44 10.49 5.90
CA THR A 9 -3.30 9.58 5.87
C THR A 9 -3.47 8.49 6.94
N ALA A 10 -4.56 7.73 6.88
CA ALA A 10 -4.76 6.53 7.68
C ALA A 10 -3.94 5.45 7.00
N ALA A 11 -3.11 4.76 7.78
CA ALA A 11 -2.29 3.68 7.24
C ALA A 11 -3.17 2.67 6.48
N LEU A 12 -2.83 2.36 5.23
CA LEU A 12 -3.56 1.37 4.46
C LEU A 12 -3.31 -0.01 5.05
N ARG A 13 -4.36 -0.81 5.11
CA ARG A 13 -4.37 -2.15 5.69
C ARG A 13 -5.39 -3.03 4.98
N GLU A 14 -5.44 -4.30 5.35
CA GLU A 14 -6.42 -5.24 4.80
C GLU A 14 -7.85 -4.69 4.86
N GLY A 15 -8.56 -4.79 3.73
CA GLY A 15 -9.90 -4.23 3.51
C GLY A 15 -9.92 -2.82 2.91
N ALA A 16 -8.79 -2.11 2.87
CA ALA A 16 -8.67 -0.87 2.11
C ALA A 16 -8.81 -1.12 0.61
N HIS A 17 -9.33 -0.14 -0.13
CA HIS A 17 -9.52 -0.25 -1.57
C HIS A 17 -9.42 1.12 -2.27
N GLY A 18 -9.31 1.09 -3.59
CA GLY A 18 -9.32 2.28 -4.45
C GLY A 18 -7.94 2.77 -4.85
N ARG A 19 -7.88 4.01 -5.37
CA ARG A 19 -6.66 4.60 -5.96
C ARG A 19 -5.44 4.57 -5.02
N PRO A 20 -5.57 4.83 -3.70
CA PRO A 20 -4.42 4.72 -2.79
C PRO A 20 -3.79 3.33 -2.75
N VAL A 21 -4.61 2.28 -2.80
CA VAL A 21 -4.13 0.89 -2.82
C VAL A 21 -3.43 0.57 -4.13
N VAL A 22 -3.99 0.99 -5.26
CA VAL A 22 -3.34 0.83 -6.58
C VAL A 22 -1.95 1.46 -6.56
N ARG A 23 -1.80 2.69 -6.00
CA ARG A 23 -0.50 3.38 -5.93
C ARG A 23 0.52 2.59 -5.13
N VAL A 24 0.12 2.04 -3.98
CA VAL A 24 0.97 1.18 -3.15
C VAL A 24 1.34 -0.10 -3.88
N GLN A 25 0.38 -0.78 -4.50
CA GLN A 25 0.64 -2.02 -5.25
C GLN A 25 1.59 -1.77 -6.42
N LEU A 26 1.42 -0.68 -7.17
CA LEU A 26 2.34 -0.29 -8.24
C LEU A 26 3.74 0.01 -7.70
N ALA A 27 3.85 0.71 -6.57
CA ALA A 27 5.15 0.95 -5.93
C ALA A 27 5.81 -0.36 -5.49
N LEU A 28 5.05 -1.29 -4.91
CA LEU A 28 5.54 -2.64 -4.57
C LEU A 28 6.01 -3.40 -5.81
N VAL A 29 5.30 -3.31 -6.95
CA VAL A 29 5.73 -3.90 -8.22
C VAL A 29 7.06 -3.30 -8.68
N HIS A 30 7.18 -1.97 -8.63
CA HIS A 30 8.42 -1.27 -9.00
C HIS A 30 9.61 -1.69 -8.11
N GLU A 31 9.34 -1.94 -6.83
CA GLU A 31 10.30 -2.41 -5.83
C GLU A 31 10.64 -3.91 -5.96
N GLY A 32 10.03 -4.63 -6.90
CA GLY A 32 10.28 -6.05 -7.15
C GLY A 32 9.37 -7.02 -6.39
N TYR A 33 8.36 -6.51 -5.68
CA TYR A 33 7.40 -7.32 -4.90
C TYR A 33 6.13 -7.68 -5.68
N GLY A 34 6.10 -7.46 -6.99
CA GLY A 34 4.92 -7.76 -7.83
C GLY A 34 4.49 -9.22 -7.79
N ALA A 35 5.43 -10.16 -7.64
CA ALA A 35 5.14 -11.59 -7.52
C ALA A 35 4.23 -11.93 -6.32
N TRP A 36 4.29 -11.13 -5.25
CA TRP A 36 3.49 -11.33 -4.03
C TRP A 36 2.02 -10.92 -4.22
N LEU A 37 1.72 -10.04 -5.16
CA LEU A 37 0.35 -9.58 -5.46
C LEU A 37 -0.47 -10.65 -6.20
N GLY A 38 0.22 -11.63 -6.81
CA GLY A 38 -0.39 -12.67 -7.62
C GLY A 38 -0.86 -12.14 -8.99
N PRO A 39 -1.67 -12.93 -9.73
CA PRO A 39 -2.02 -12.63 -11.11
C PRO A 39 -2.87 -11.35 -11.29
N ALA A 40 -3.54 -10.89 -10.23
CA ALA A 40 -4.33 -9.66 -10.25
C ALA A 40 -3.47 -8.39 -10.25
N GLY A 41 -2.23 -8.46 -9.73
CA GLY A 41 -1.32 -7.33 -9.68
C GLY A 41 -1.86 -6.15 -8.87
N ALA A 42 -1.85 -4.96 -9.47
CA ALA A 42 -2.37 -3.73 -8.85
C ALA A 42 -3.88 -3.56 -9.11
N ASP A 43 -4.68 -4.41 -8.47
CA ASP A 43 -6.14 -4.46 -8.59
C ASP A 43 -6.88 -3.38 -7.80
N GLY A 44 -6.18 -2.65 -6.93
CA GLY A 44 -6.76 -1.64 -6.05
C GLY A 44 -7.45 -2.21 -4.83
N GLU A 45 -7.26 -3.49 -4.53
CA GLU A 45 -7.78 -4.15 -3.33
C GLU A 45 -6.65 -4.54 -2.37
N PHE A 46 -6.74 -4.06 -1.14
CA PHE A 46 -5.78 -4.42 -0.11
C PHE A 46 -6.22 -5.74 0.52
N GLY A 47 -5.97 -6.83 -0.19
CA GLY A 47 -6.20 -8.19 0.30
C GLY A 47 -4.97 -8.79 1.02
N PRO A 48 -5.07 -10.08 1.42
CA PRO A 48 -3.98 -10.79 2.08
C PRO A 48 -2.67 -10.82 1.26
N ARG A 49 -2.78 -10.88 -0.08
CA ARG A 49 -1.62 -10.84 -0.98
C ARG A 49 -0.89 -9.49 -0.92
N THR A 50 -1.63 -8.39 -0.94
CA THR A 50 -1.08 -7.04 -0.74
C THR A 50 -0.43 -6.91 0.64
N ALA A 51 -1.08 -7.44 1.69
CA ALA A 51 -0.49 -7.45 3.04
C ALA A 51 0.83 -8.22 3.12
N TRP A 52 0.92 -9.38 2.45
CA TRP A 52 2.15 -10.16 2.40
C TRP A 52 3.25 -9.44 1.63
N ALA A 53 2.93 -8.81 0.51
CA ALA A 53 3.86 -7.99 -0.26
C ALA A 53 4.42 -6.84 0.59
N VAL A 54 3.56 -6.15 1.34
CA VAL A 54 3.95 -5.08 2.26
C VAL A 54 4.86 -5.60 3.36
N ARG A 55 4.54 -6.74 3.98
CA ARG A 55 5.39 -7.33 5.03
C ARG A 55 6.76 -7.75 4.50
N ALA A 56 6.82 -8.33 3.30
CA ALA A 56 8.08 -8.68 2.66
C ALA A 56 8.93 -7.41 2.41
N PHE A 57 8.31 -6.37 1.85
CA PHE A 57 8.97 -5.07 1.65
C PHE A 57 9.46 -4.45 2.97
N GLN A 58 8.63 -4.43 4.01
CA GLN A 58 8.99 -3.90 5.32
C GLN A 58 10.17 -4.65 5.94
N ARG A 59 10.19 -5.97 5.80
CA ARG A 59 11.28 -6.83 6.29
C ARG A 59 12.60 -6.47 5.61
N ASP A 60 12.59 -6.35 4.29
CA ASP A 60 13.80 -6.07 3.51
C ASP A 60 14.28 -4.62 3.68
N ARG A 61 13.36 -3.68 3.94
CA ARG A 61 13.69 -2.28 4.25
C ARG A 61 14.06 -2.03 5.71
N GLY A 62 14.00 -3.05 6.57
CA GLY A 62 14.34 -2.94 7.99
C GLY A 62 13.37 -2.06 8.80
N THR A 63 12.09 -2.04 8.42
CA THR A 63 11.03 -1.31 9.15
C THR A 63 10.16 -2.27 9.97
N ALA A 64 9.22 -1.73 10.74
CA ALA A 64 8.22 -2.56 11.42
C ALA A 64 7.45 -3.42 10.41
N VAL A 65 7.40 -4.73 10.64
CA VAL A 65 6.75 -5.73 9.76
C VAL A 65 5.33 -5.98 10.24
N ASP A 66 4.49 -4.95 10.17
CA ASP A 66 3.10 -4.98 10.63
C ASP A 66 2.10 -5.22 9.49
N GLY A 67 2.54 -5.07 8.23
CA GLY A 67 1.65 -5.11 7.06
C GLY A 67 0.82 -3.84 6.87
N LEU A 68 1.13 -2.77 7.61
CA LEU A 68 0.47 -1.48 7.53
C LEU A 68 1.27 -0.51 6.66
N VAL A 69 0.60 0.13 5.73
CA VAL A 69 1.22 1.15 4.87
C VAL A 69 0.98 2.52 5.48
N GLY A 70 1.73 2.79 6.54
CA GLY A 70 1.80 4.11 7.19
C GLY A 70 2.82 5.04 6.55
N PRO A 71 3.02 6.24 7.12
CA PRO A 71 3.94 7.27 6.61
C PRO A 71 5.37 6.76 6.33
N VAL A 72 5.90 5.91 7.22
CA VAL A 72 7.24 5.34 7.06
C VAL A 72 7.31 4.41 5.85
N THR A 73 6.34 3.49 5.72
CA THR A 73 6.25 2.58 4.57
C THR A 73 6.08 3.36 3.26
N LEU A 74 5.23 4.40 3.26
CA LEU A 74 5.02 5.27 2.09
C LEU A 74 6.30 5.99 1.66
N ALA A 75 7.01 6.60 2.61
CA ALA A 75 8.28 7.25 2.32
C ALA A 75 9.32 6.28 1.73
N ARG A 76 9.35 5.03 2.20
CA ARG A 76 10.23 3.99 1.67
C ARG A 76 9.83 3.52 0.27
N LEU A 77 8.54 3.55 -0.06
CA LEU A 77 8.01 3.26 -1.40
C LEU A 77 8.16 4.45 -2.37
N GLY A 78 8.77 5.56 -1.93
CA GLY A 78 8.87 6.79 -2.73
C GLY A 78 7.52 7.50 -2.93
N LEU A 79 6.51 7.14 -2.13
CA LEU A 79 5.18 7.73 -2.18
C LEU A 79 5.09 8.91 -1.21
N GLY A 80 4.54 10.02 -1.68
CA GLY A 80 4.12 11.11 -0.81
C GLY A 80 2.95 10.70 0.08
N LEU A 81 2.75 11.40 1.20
CA LEU A 81 1.64 11.17 2.14
C LEU A 81 0.25 11.42 1.54
N ASP A 82 0.21 11.98 0.35
CA ASP A 82 -0.98 12.29 -0.42
C ASP A 82 -1.13 11.26 -1.55
N LEU A 83 -1.91 10.21 -1.30
CA LEU A 83 -2.15 9.13 -2.25
C LEU A 83 -3.27 9.42 -3.25
N ASP A 84 -3.97 10.54 -3.10
CA ASP A 84 -5.22 10.86 -3.78
C ASP A 84 -5.08 11.71 -5.05
N ARG A 85 -3.96 12.43 -5.23
CA ARG A 85 -3.67 13.22 -6.45
C ARG A 85 -3.63 12.35 -7.70
#